data_AF-A0A522DSA8-F1
#
_entry.id   AF-A0A522DSA8-F1
#
_cell.length_a   1.000
_cell.length_b   1.000
_cell.length_c   1.000
_cell.angle_alpha   90.00
_cell.angle_beta   90.00
_cell.angle_gamma   90.00
#
_symmetry.space_group_name_H-M   'P 1'
#
loop_
_entity.id
_entity.type
_entity.pdbx_description
1 polymer ?
#
loop_
_entity_poly.entity_id
_entity_poly.type
_entity_poly.pdbx_seq_one_letter_code
_entity_poly.pdbx_strand_id
1 'polypeptide(L)'
;MYGIIQSRQVKLSAMAGEQPNAGKEESRIMQLRRLLANEALDYSVYYLPFILIVLTSLAHQPLVLVIDGSVTGRGCVTLMVSLVYQQRALPLPWVTRKGKKGHSRKRFMLN
;
A
#
# COMPACT_ATOMS: atom_id res chain seq x y z
N MET A 1 0.84 -7.43 8.91
CA MET A 1 2.14 -7.28 8.21
C MET A 1 3.07 -8.49 8.30
N TYR A 2 3.14 -9.23 9.42
CA TYR A 2 4.07 -10.37 9.62
C TYR A 2 4.18 -11.35 8.43
N GLY A 3 3.04 -11.82 7.90
CA GLY A 3 3.04 -12.75 6.77
C GLY A 3 3.66 -12.19 5.46
N ILE A 4 3.60 -10.86 5.22
CA ILE A 4 4.24 -10.24 4.04
C ILE A 4 5.76 -10.23 4.23
N ILE A 5 6.22 -9.88 5.43
CA ILE A 5 7.64 -9.77 5.74
C ILE A 5 8.32 -11.13 5.68
N GLN A 6 7.68 -12.15 6.28
CA GLN A 6 8.22 -13.51 6.30
C GLN A 6 8.19 -14.17 4.92
N SER A 7 7.05 -14.14 4.23
CA SER A 7 6.93 -14.79 2.93
C SER A 7 7.66 -14.04 1.81
N ARG A 8 7.96 -12.75 2.03
CA ARG A 8 8.44 -11.79 1.02
C ARG A 8 7.55 -11.73 -0.22
N GLN A 9 6.29 -12.10 -0.06
CA GLN A 9 5.30 -12.22 -1.13
C GLN A 9 3.99 -11.54 -0.72
N VAL A 10 3.26 -11.09 -1.74
CA VAL A 10 1.92 -10.50 -1.58
C VAL A 10 0.80 -11.50 -1.90
N LYS A 11 1.15 -12.76 -2.16
CA LYS A 11 0.17 -13.84 -2.38
C LYS A 11 -0.37 -14.30 -1.04
N LEU A 12 -1.70 -14.28 -0.88
CA LEU A 12 -2.35 -14.60 0.38
C LEU A 12 -2.06 -16.02 0.88
N SER A 13 -1.89 -17.00 -0.02
CA SER A 13 -1.50 -18.37 0.35
C SER A 13 -0.10 -18.42 0.96
N ALA A 14 0.87 -17.78 0.31
CA ALA A 14 2.24 -17.69 0.83
C ALA A 14 2.27 -16.97 2.19
N MET A 15 1.49 -15.90 2.36
CA MET A 15 1.38 -15.19 3.64
C MET A 15 0.69 -16.01 4.73
N ALA A 16 -0.32 -16.80 4.36
CA ALA A 16 -1.08 -17.63 5.30
C ALA A 16 -0.23 -18.75 5.87
N GLY A 17 0.66 -19.37 5.06
CA GLY A 17 1.59 -20.41 5.48
C GLY A 17 2.50 -19.96 6.63
N GLU A 18 2.96 -18.71 6.58
CA GLU A 18 3.89 -18.12 7.56
C GLU A 18 3.23 -17.68 8.87
N GLN A 19 1.89 -17.63 8.96
CA GLN A 19 1.24 -17.15 10.18
C GLN A 19 1.36 -18.16 11.34
N PRO A 20 1.79 -17.73 12.54
CA PRO A 20 2.01 -18.62 13.69
C PRO A 20 0.72 -19.14 14.34
N ASN A 21 -0.44 -18.89 13.74
CA ASN A 21 -1.75 -19.17 14.32
C ASN A 21 -2.19 -20.62 14.03
N ALA A 22 -2.71 -21.31 15.05
CA ALA A 22 -3.22 -22.67 14.89
C ALA A 22 -4.52 -22.69 14.05
N GLY A 23 -4.51 -23.35 12.89
CA GLY A 23 -5.69 -23.46 12.02
C GLY A 23 -5.37 -23.92 10.60
N LYS A 24 -6.40 -24.35 9.87
CA LYS A 24 -6.27 -24.74 8.44
C LYS A 24 -5.84 -23.54 7.59
N GLU A 25 -4.96 -23.77 6.61
CA GLU A 25 -4.46 -22.72 5.70
C GLU A 25 -5.59 -21.96 5.00
N GLU A 26 -6.62 -22.66 4.52
CA GLU A 26 -7.79 -22.04 3.89
C GLU A 26 -8.50 -21.04 4.80
N SER A 27 -8.60 -21.35 6.10
CA SER A 27 -9.21 -20.43 7.08
C SER A 27 -8.38 -19.16 7.22
N ARG A 28 -7.05 -19.30 7.28
CA ARG A 28 -6.11 -18.16 7.33
C ARG A 28 -6.20 -17.29 6.07
N ILE A 29 -6.29 -17.91 4.89
CA ILE A 29 -6.53 -17.18 3.63
C ILE A 29 -7.85 -16.40 3.68
N MET A 30 -8.92 -17.01 4.18
CA MET A 30 -10.23 -16.35 4.30
C MET A 30 -10.20 -15.19 5.31
N GLN A 31 -9.49 -15.33 6.42
CA GLN A 31 -9.27 -14.24 7.38
C GLN A 31 -8.53 -13.07 6.74
N LEU A 32 -7.46 -13.34 5.99
CA LEU A 32 -6.72 -12.29 5.26
C LEU A 32 -7.60 -11.61 4.20
N ARG A 33 -8.43 -12.37 3.47
CA ARG A 33 -9.40 -11.80 2.51
C ARG A 33 -10.42 -10.88 3.20
N ARG A 34 -10.98 -11.31 4.33
CA ARG A 34 -11.93 -10.50 5.11
C ARG A 34 -11.28 -9.24 5.66
N LEU A 35 -10.05 -9.34 6.14
CA LEU A 35 -9.28 -8.18 6.61
C LEU A 35 -9.07 -7.15 5.50
N LEU A 36 -8.69 -7.60 4.29
CA LEU A 36 -8.47 -6.72 3.13
C LEU A 36 -9.76 -6.14 2.55
N ALA A 37 -10.90 -6.80 2.76
CA ALA A 37 -12.21 -6.32 2.33
C ALA A 37 -12.90 -5.44 3.37
N ASN A 38 -12.31 -5.26 4.56
CA ASN A 38 -12.90 -4.47 5.62
C ASN A 38 -12.73 -2.98 5.34
N GLU A 39 -13.82 -2.29 4.98
CA GLU A 39 -13.82 -0.86 4.68
C GLU A 39 -13.46 0.03 5.87
N ALA A 40 -13.63 -0.47 7.11
CA ALA A 40 -13.17 0.25 8.30
C ALA A 40 -11.64 0.28 8.44
N LEU A 41 -10.93 -0.58 7.69
CA LEU A 41 -9.47 -0.60 7.63
C LEU A 41 -9.02 0.12 6.37
N ASP A 42 -9.07 1.44 6.43
CA ASP A 42 -8.65 2.31 5.34
C ASP A 42 -7.19 2.78 5.50
N TYR A 43 -6.75 3.61 4.56
CA TYR A 43 -5.44 4.25 4.57
C TYR A 43 -5.17 5.01 5.89
N SER A 44 -6.16 5.77 6.35
CA SER A 44 -6.06 6.64 7.52
C SER A 44 -5.86 5.84 8.80
N VAL A 45 -6.48 4.67 8.89
CA VAL A 45 -6.38 3.79 10.07
C VAL A 45 -5.10 2.96 10.02
N TYR A 46 -4.76 2.38 8.88
CA TYR A 46 -3.72 1.35 8.83
C TYR A 46 -2.33 1.85 8.44
N TYR A 47 -2.23 2.93 7.67
CA TYR A 47 -0.97 3.34 7.06
C TYR A 47 -0.53 4.75 7.46
N LEU A 48 -1.47 5.71 7.46
CA LEU A 48 -1.18 7.11 7.81
C LEU A 48 -0.48 7.29 9.17
N PRO A 49 -0.83 6.59 10.27
CA PRO A 49 -0.17 6.78 11.56
C PRO A 49 1.34 6.48 11.49
N PHE A 50 1.74 5.50 10.70
CA PHE A 50 3.15 5.16 10.50
C PHE A 50 3.88 6.21 9.67
N ILE A 51 3.24 6.71 8.62
CA ILE A 51 3.79 7.78 7.78
C ILE A 51 3.97 9.06 8.57
N LEU A 52 3.02 9.43 9.43
CA LEU A 52 3.12 10.62 10.27
C LEU A 52 4.36 10.55 11.18
N ILE A 53 4.62 9.40 11.82
CA ILE A 53 5.82 9.21 12.64
C ILE A 53 7.10 9.43 11.81
N VAL A 54 7.16 8.86 10.61
CA VAL A 54 8.32 9.05 9.71
C VAL A 54 8.46 10.51 9.32
N LEU A 55 7.39 11.17 8.89
CA LEU A 55 7.42 12.58 8.49
C LEU A 55 7.84 13.49 9.65
N THR A 56 7.29 13.29 10.84
CA THR A 56 7.67 14.06 12.04
C THR A 56 9.15 13.85 12.38
N SER A 57 9.65 12.62 12.29
CA SER A 57 11.07 12.33 12.55
C SER A 57 12.02 13.01 11.56
N LEU A 58 11.55 13.29 10.33
CA LEU A 58 12.34 13.90 9.25
C LEU A 58 12.04 15.39 9.06
N ALA A 59 11.16 15.99 9.87
CA ALA A 59 10.70 17.36 9.69
C ALA A 59 11.81 18.43 9.81
N HIS A 60 12.95 18.07 10.40
CA HIS A 60 14.11 18.94 10.60
C HIS A 60 15.05 19.02 9.38
N GLN A 61 14.76 18.29 8.30
CA GLN A 61 15.58 18.26 7.09
C GLN A 61 14.73 18.37 5.83
N PRO A 62 15.30 18.78 4.68
CA PRO A 62 14.58 18.81 3.42
C PRO A 62 14.03 17.43 3.05
N LEU A 63 12.77 17.40 2.63
CA LEU A 63 12.11 16.20 2.14
C LEU A 63 12.10 16.19 0.62
N VAL A 64 12.46 15.04 0.02
CA VAL A 64 12.37 14.84 -1.43
C VAL A 64 11.08 14.10 -1.75
N LEU A 65 10.18 14.76 -2.46
CA LEU A 65 8.93 14.18 -2.93
C LEU A 65 9.01 13.86 -4.42
N VAL A 66 8.48 12.71 -4.81
CA VAL A 66 8.36 12.29 -6.21
C VAL A 66 6.91 11.98 -6.54
N ILE A 67 6.51 12.33 -7.75
CA ILE A 67 5.19 11.99 -8.30
C ILE A 67 5.42 10.97 -9.40
N ASP A 68 4.80 9.80 -9.29
CA ASP A 68 4.89 8.76 -10.30
C ASP A 68 3.51 8.19 -10.67
N GLY A 69 3.46 7.64 -11.89
CA GLY A 69 2.29 7.00 -12.45
C GLY A 69 2.60 5.56 -12.82
N SER A 70 1.93 4.61 -12.17
CA SER A 70 2.15 3.18 -12.38
C SER A 70 0.88 2.46 -12.84
N VAL A 71 1.04 1.38 -13.60
CA VAL A 71 -0.07 0.50 -13.95
C VAL A 71 -0.26 -0.47 -12.79
N THR A 72 -1.46 -0.50 -12.21
CA THR A 72 -1.77 -1.30 -11.03
C THR A 72 -2.93 -2.23 -11.33
N GLY A 73 -2.69 -3.54 -11.28
CA GLY A 73 -3.73 -4.52 -11.62
C GLY A 73 -4.16 -4.45 -13.09
N ARG A 74 -5.26 -5.13 -13.41
CA ARG A 74 -5.75 -5.26 -14.80
C ARG A 74 -6.53 -4.01 -15.20
N GLY A 75 -5.88 -3.14 -15.98
CA GLY A 75 -6.50 -1.97 -16.59
C GLY A 75 -6.76 -0.82 -15.61
N CYS A 76 -5.98 -0.69 -14.54
CA CYS A 76 -5.97 0.50 -13.71
C CYS A 76 -4.61 1.18 -13.72
N VAL A 77 -4.62 2.49 -13.50
CA VAL A 77 -3.45 3.34 -13.33
C VAL A 77 -3.55 4.01 -11.96
N THR A 78 -2.44 4.01 -11.23
CA THR A 78 -2.28 4.73 -9.98
C THR A 78 -1.37 5.92 -10.20
N LEU A 79 -1.80 7.08 -9.72
CA LEU A 79 -0.93 8.24 -9.52
C LEU A 79 -0.63 8.34 -8.03
N MET A 80 0.65 8.48 -7.68
CA MET A 80 1.10 8.48 -6.30
C MET A 80 2.11 9.60 -6.07
N VAL A 81 2.03 10.21 -4.88
CA VAL A 81 3.10 11.05 -4.34
C VAL A 81 3.84 10.21 -3.31
N SER A 82 5.17 10.18 -3.39
CA SER A 82 5.99 9.43 -2.46
C SER A 82 7.10 10.28 -1.87
N LEU A 83 7.43 10.03 -0.60
CA LEU A 83 8.65 10.50 0.03
C LEU A 83 9.82 9.60 -0.36
N VAL A 84 10.92 10.15 -0.85
CA VAL A 84 12.16 9.41 -1.04
C VAL A 84 12.92 9.36 0.28
N TYR A 85 13.05 8.16 0.84
CA TYR A 85 13.76 7.91 2.09
C TYR A 85 14.56 6.61 2.02
N GLN A 86 15.86 6.67 2.34
CA GLN A 86 16.77 5.51 2.32
C GLN A 86 16.66 4.64 1.05
N GLN A 87 16.76 5.29 -0.12
CA GLN A 87 16.65 4.64 -1.44
C GLN A 87 15.29 3.94 -1.70
N ARG A 88 14.24 4.30 -0.94
CA ARG A 88 12.88 3.80 -1.12
C ARG A 88 11.92 4.97 -1.35
N ALA A 89 10.97 4.77 -2.25
CA ALA A 89 9.80 5.64 -2.35
C ALA A 89 8.75 5.13 -1.36
N LEU A 90 8.49 5.91 -0.32
CA LEU A 90 7.41 5.66 0.65
C LEU A 90 6.15 6.36 0.14
N PRO A 91 5.10 5.61 -0.24
CA PRO A 91 3.82 6.19 -0.62
C PRO A 91 3.32 7.16 0.44
N LEU A 92 2.84 8.33 0.03
CA LEU A 92 2.08 9.24 0.88
C LEU A 92 0.61 9.07 0.44
N PRO A 93 -0.06 10.01 -0.25
CA PRO A 93 -1.34 9.70 -0.89
C PRO A 93 -1.15 9.11 -2.29
N TRP A 94 -2.12 8.29 -2.69
CA TRP A 94 -2.27 7.80 -4.05
C TRP A 94 -3.73 7.72 -4.46
N VAL A 95 -3.96 7.72 -5.77
CA VAL A 95 -5.28 7.53 -6.35
C VAL A 95 -5.20 6.54 -7.49
N THR A 96 -6.06 5.52 -7.45
CA THR A 96 -6.14 4.49 -8.47
C THR A 96 -7.41 4.63 -9.28
N ARG A 97 -7.30 4.59 -10.61
CA ARG A 97 -8.45 4.68 -11.53
C ARG A 97 -8.37 3.61 -12.60
N LYS A 98 -9.52 3.13 -13.07
CA LYS A 98 -9.59 2.32 -14.29
C LYS A 98 -9.15 3.15 -15.50
N GLY A 99 -8.23 2.63 -16.32
CA GLY A 99 -7.67 3.29 -17.48
C GLY A 99 -6.41 2.62 -18.02
N LYS A 100 -5.95 3.05 -19.21
CA LYS A 100 -4.67 2.65 -19.80
C LYS A 100 -3.62 3.75 -19.55
N LYS A 101 -2.36 3.36 -19.34
CA LYS A 101 -1.24 4.30 -19.17
C LYS A 101 -1.15 5.24 -20.38
N GLY A 102 -0.88 6.53 -20.15
CA GLY A 102 -0.59 7.52 -21.21
C GLY A 102 -1.75 8.42 -21.64
N HIS A 103 -3.00 8.19 -21.18
CA HIS A 103 -4.15 9.02 -21.57
C HIS A 103 -5.05 9.39 -20.38
N SER A 104 -4.56 10.22 -19.47
CA SER A 104 -5.38 10.84 -18.41
C SER A 104 -5.70 12.29 -18.77
N ARG A 105 -6.84 12.52 -19.44
CA ARG A 105 -7.40 13.87 -19.69
C ARG A 105 -8.06 14.50 -18.45
N LYS A 106 -8.10 13.78 -17.32
CA LYS A 106 -8.83 14.16 -16.11
C LYS A 106 -7.87 14.44 -14.95
N ARG A 107 -8.13 15.51 -14.21
CA ARG A 107 -7.44 15.92 -12.98
C ARG A 107 -7.50 14.80 -11.94
N PHE A 108 -6.35 14.43 -11.40
CA PHE A 108 -6.25 13.61 -10.21
C PHE A 108 -6.33 14.55 -9.00
N MET A 109 -7.30 14.33 -8.11
CA MET A 109 -7.33 14.95 -6.80
C MET A 109 -6.86 13.89 -5.81
N LEU A 110 -5.75 14.16 -5.15
CA LEU A 110 -5.29 13.41 -3.99
C LEU A 110 -6.02 14.03 -2.80
N ASN A 111 -6.78 13.21 -2.07
CA ASN A 111 -7.44 13.61 -0.83
C ASN A 111 -6.45 13.57 0.32
#